data_AF-A0A350CXY1-F1
#
_entry.id   AF-A0A350CXY1-F1
#
_cell.length_a   1.000
_cell.length_b   1.000
_cell.length_c   1.000
_cell.angle_alpha   90.00
_cell.angle_beta   90.00
_cell.angle_gamma   90.00
#
_symmetry.space_group_name_H-M   'P 1'
#
loop_
_entity.id
_entity.type
_entity.pdbx_description
1 polymer ?
#
loop_
_entity_poly.entity_id
_entity_poly.type
_entity_poly.pdbx_seq_one_letter_code
_entity_poly.pdbx_strand_id
1 'polypeptide(L)'
;MFVKECSVVACASFLCFCVGLCAAQESSVKEPVLQNPIETVQQKEVLIKVTAGNREFRVALNSTPEAKLFYSQLPLSVSMGRFGGREFYGSMPGKMKVSSEGQYTFKDGTLTYCPTNHTVAFFYAQTSRP
;
A
#
# COMPACT_ATOMS: atom_id res chain seq x y z
N MET A 1 -30.01 18.27 12.57
CA MET A 1 -28.64 18.80 12.66
C MET A 1 -28.03 18.22 13.92
N PHE A 2 -27.28 17.12 13.81
CA PHE A 2 -26.67 16.46 14.96
C PHE A 2 -25.18 16.30 14.67
N VAL A 3 -24.41 17.23 15.21
CA VAL A 3 -22.95 17.15 15.34
C VAL A 3 -22.65 16.16 16.46
N LYS A 4 -21.85 15.13 16.17
CA LYS A 4 -21.28 14.24 17.18
C LYS A 4 -19.76 14.34 17.08
N GLU A 5 -19.19 15.09 18.01
CA GLU A 5 -17.78 14.99 18.36
C GLU A 5 -17.59 13.71 19.18
N CYS A 6 -16.63 12.86 18.79
CA CYS A 6 -16.19 11.71 19.58
C CYS A 6 -14.71 11.91 19.90
N SER A 7 -14.42 12.30 21.14
CA SER A 7 -13.09 12.29 21.73
C SER A 7 -12.95 10.98 22.52
N VAL A 8 -11.89 10.21 22.29
CA VAL A 8 -11.58 8.99 23.04
C VAL A 8 -10.34 9.23 23.88
N VAL A 9 -10.54 9.11 25.19
CA VAL A 9 -9.57 9.25 26.27
C VAL A 9 -8.70 7.99 26.36
N ALA A 10 -7.38 8.20 26.45
CA ALA A 10 -6.41 7.14 26.74
C ALA A 10 -6.40 6.85 28.26
N CYS A 11 -6.51 5.58 28.63
CA CYS A 11 -6.38 5.14 30.03
C CYS A 11 -5.12 4.28 30.15
N ALA A 12 -4.11 4.82 30.85
CA ALA A 12 -2.87 4.14 31.19
C ALA A 12 -2.81 3.92 32.71
N SER A 13 -2.60 2.68 33.14
CA SER A 13 -2.23 2.27 34.51
C SER A 13 -1.83 0.79 34.43
N PHE A 14 -0.56 0.38 34.41
CA PHE A 14 0.47 0.37 35.46
C PHE A 14 0.08 -0.48 36.69
N LEU A 15 0.62 -1.72 36.75
CA LEU A 15 0.86 -2.65 37.89
C LEU A 15 1.64 -3.82 37.25
N CYS A 16 2.93 -4.11 37.39
CA CYS A 16 3.95 -4.15 38.45
C CYS A 16 4.01 -5.47 39.27
N PHE A 17 5.25 -6.02 39.33
CA PHE A 17 5.84 -7.13 40.12
C PHE A 17 5.74 -8.58 39.56
N CYS A 18 6.82 -9.16 38.98
CA CYS A 18 8.00 -9.85 39.58
C CYS A 18 7.61 -11.22 40.22
N VAL A 19 8.27 -12.38 40.05
CA VAL A 19 9.70 -12.77 40.15
C VAL A 19 9.90 -14.19 39.57
N GLY A 20 11.12 -14.54 39.10
CA GLY A 20 11.70 -15.90 39.19
C GLY A 20 12.14 -16.54 37.85
N LEU A 21 13.36 -16.35 37.32
CA LEU A 21 14.68 -16.90 37.66
C LEU A 21 15.01 -18.27 37.02
N CYS A 22 15.94 -18.28 36.05
CA CYS A 22 17.04 -19.25 35.78
C CYS A 22 17.46 -19.10 34.31
N ALA A 23 18.71 -19.14 33.87
CA ALA A 23 20.02 -19.27 34.50
C ALA A 23 21.03 -18.69 33.48
N ALA A 24 22.20 -18.30 33.98
CA ALA A 24 23.33 -17.86 33.17
C ALA A 24 23.81 -18.93 32.20
N GLN A 25 24.27 -18.50 31.01
CA GLN A 25 25.42 -19.13 30.39
C GLN A 25 26.32 -18.07 29.76
N GLU A 26 27.58 -18.10 30.20
CA GLU A 26 28.65 -17.21 29.78
C GLU A 26 29.52 -17.88 28.70
N SER A 27 30.10 -17.03 27.86
CA SER A 27 31.32 -17.23 27.07
C SER A 27 31.24 -18.01 25.75
N SER A 28 31.51 -17.31 24.64
CA SER A 28 32.80 -17.50 23.93
C SER A 28 32.95 -16.47 22.79
N VAL A 29 34.16 -15.92 22.71
CA VAL A 29 34.65 -14.84 21.85
C VAL A 29 34.72 -15.23 20.37
N LYS A 30 34.30 -14.34 19.44
CA LYS A 30 35.05 -14.03 18.20
C LYS A 30 34.53 -12.81 17.41
N GLU A 31 35.42 -11.82 17.28
CA GLU A 31 35.65 -10.82 16.21
C GLU A 31 34.51 -9.94 15.65
N PRO A 32 34.72 -8.62 15.48
CA PRO A 32 33.70 -7.68 15.02
C PRO A 32 33.59 -7.73 13.49
N VAL A 33 32.51 -8.30 12.95
CA VAL A 33 32.11 -8.05 11.58
C VAL A 33 31.25 -6.79 11.59
N LEU A 34 31.64 -5.80 10.79
CA LEU A 34 30.87 -4.60 10.46
C LEU A 34 29.51 -5.03 9.86
N GLN A 35 28.53 -5.31 10.70
CA GLN A 35 27.14 -5.28 10.32
C GLN A 35 26.76 -3.80 10.20
N ASN A 36 26.96 -3.23 9.02
CA ASN A 36 26.14 -2.11 8.60
C ASN A 36 24.68 -2.56 8.84
N PRO A 37 23.89 -1.84 9.66
CA PRO A 37 22.46 -2.05 9.66
C PRO A 37 22.01 -1.87 8.22
N ILE A 38 21.35 -2.88 7.65
CA ILE A 38 20.49 -2.64 6.51
C ILE A 38 19.40 -1.74 7.08
N GLU A 39 19.62 -0.44 6.99
CA GLU A 39 18.58 0.55 7.15
C GLU A 39 17.53 0.17 6.11
N THR A 40 16.49 -0.50 6.56
CA THR A 40 15.24 -0.58 5.83
C THR A 40 14.79 0.87 5.76
N VAL A 41 15.15 1.54 4.66
CA VAL A 41 14.61 2.85 4.32
C VAL A 41 13.10 2.64 4.35
N GLN A 42 12.44 3.07 5.42
CA GLN A 42 10.99 3.15 5.50
C GLN A 42 10.60 4.19 4.46
N GLN A 43 10.48 3.76 3.21
CA GLN A 43 9.99 4.63 2.15
C GLN A 43 8.57 5.00 2.54
N LYS A 44 8.38 6.28 2.82
CA LYS A 44 7.08 6.85 3.16
C LYS A 44 6.09 6.52 2.05
N GLU A 45 5.13 5.68 2.37
CA GLU A 45 4.06 5.28 1.47
C GLU A 45 3.25 6.52 1.03
N VAL A 46 3.08 6.70 -0.28
CA VAL A 46 2.33 7.84 -0.83
C VAL A 46 0.87 7.43 -0.92
N LEU A 47 0.00 8.09 -0.14
CA LEU A 47 -1.45 7.86 -0.18
C LEU A 47 -2.12 8.86 -1.12
N ILE A 48 -2.87 8.36 -2.10
CA ILE A 48 -3.72 9.16 -2.98
C ILE A 48 -5.18 9.01 -2.59
N LYS A 49 -5.97 10.08 -2.74
CA LYS A 49 -7.42 10.04 -2.60
C LYS A 49 -8.04 9.62 -3.93
N VAL A 50 -8.94 8.64 -3.89
CA VAL A 50 -9.72 8.19 -5.04
C VAL A 50 -11.19 8.46 -4.74
N THR A 51 -11.88 9.08 -5.70
CA THR A 51 -13.32 9.30 -5.67
C THR A 51 -13.96 8.50 -6.79
N ALA A 52 -14.88 7.59 -6.44
CA ALA A 52 -15.61 6.75 -7.38
C ALA A 52 -17.12 6.87 -7.11
N GLY A 53 -17.83 7.58 -7.98
CA GLY A 53 -19.23 7.95 -7.73
C GLY A 53 -19.34 8.78 -6.44
N ASN A 54 -20.11 8.28 -5.47
CA ASN A 54 -20.30 8.91 -4.15
C ASN A 54 -19.37 8.34 -3.05
N ARG A 55 -18.38 7.51 -3.42
CA ARG A 55 -17.45 6.88 -2.48
C ARG A 55 -16.08 7.53 -2.57
N GLU A 56 -15.45 7.72 -1.42
CA GLU A 56 -14.05 8.12 -1.33
C GLU A 56 -13.25 7.07 -0.55
N PHE A 57 -12.05 6.78 -1.02
CA PHE A 57 -11.10 5.91 -0.32
C PHE A 57 -9.67 6.34 -0.63
N ARG A 58 -8.71 5.78 0.11
CA ARG A 58 -7.28 6.04 -0.11
C ARG A 58 -6.62 4.81 -0.72
N VAL A 59 -5.71 5.05 -1.66
CA VAL A 59 -4.87 4.02 -2.26
C VAL A 59 -3.42 4.36 -1.96
N ALA A 60 -2.67 3.38 -1.51
CA ALA A 60 -1.23 3.47 -1.40
C ALA A 60 -0.57 3.23 -2.76
N LEU A 61 0.30 4.15 -3.15
CA LEU A 61 1.20 3.97 -4.27
C LEU A 61 2.51 3.38 -3.77
N ASN A 62 2.98 2.34 -4.45
CA ASN A 62 4.32 1.82 -4.24
C ASN A 62 5.37 2.86 -4.69
N SER A 63 6.63 2.64 -4.34
CA SER A 63 7.72 3.60 -4.62
C SER A 63 8.36 3.45 -6.00
N THR A 64 7.73 2.70 -6.91
CA THR A 64 8.28 2.44 -8.25
C THR A 64 8.37 3.73 -9.07
N PRO A 65 9.30 3.83 -10.03
CA PRO A 65 9.34 4.94 -10.97
C PRO A 65 8.00 5.19 -11.68
N GLU A 66 7.31 4.12 -12.05
CA GLU A 66 6.00 4.14 -12.70
C GLU A 66 4.92 4.74 -11.79
N ALA A 67 4.88 4.36 -10.52
CA ALA A 67 3.95 4.94 -9.56
C ALA A 67 4.23 6.43 -9.30
N LYS A 68 5.50 6.84 -9.33
CA LYS A 68 5.87 8.27 -9.26
C LYS A 68 5.40 9.04 -10.49
N LEU A 69 5.52 8.47 -11.69
CA LEU A 69 5.00 9.04 -12.93
C LEU A 69 3.47 9.08 -12.98
N PHE A 70 2.81 8.08 -12.40
CA PHE A 70 1.36 8.09 -12.21
C PHE A 70 0.95 9.24 -11.29
N TYR A 71 1.64 9.36 -10.14
CA TYR A 71 1.38 10.41 -9.15
C TYR A 71 1.56 11.82 -9.73
N SER A 72 2.59 12.04 -10.55
CA SER A 72 2.86 13.36 -11.16
C SER A 72 1.80 13.81 -12.18
N GLN A 73 0.91 12.90 -12.61
CA GLN A 73 -0.16 13.23 -13.55
C GLN A 73 -1.49 13.55 -12.84
N LEU A 74 -1.55 13.43 -11.50
CA LEU A 74 -2.74 13.80 -10.75
C LEU A 74 -3.00 15.32 -10.80
N PRO A 75 -4.27 15.78 -10.80
CA PRO A 75 -5.48 14.97 -10.72
C PRO A 75 -5.85 14.30 -12.05
N LEU A 76 -6.36 13.06 -11.95
CA LEU A 76 -6.81 12.27 -13.11
C LEU A 76 -8.29 11.93 -12.98
N SER A 77 -9.00 11.99 -14.10
CA SER A 77 -10.37 11.49 -14.22
C SER A 77 -10.40 10.42 -15.30
N VAL A 78 -10.88 9.22 -14.95
CA VAL A 78 -10.91 8.06 -15.83
C VAL A 78 -12.34 7.53 -15.89
N SER A 79 -12.89 7.40 -17.10
CA SER A 79 -14.15 6.68 -17.29
C SER A 79 -13.88 5.18 -17.28
N MET A 80 -14.48 4.45 -16.34
CA MET A 80 -14.21 3.02 -16.13
C MET A 80 -15.45 2.16 -16.37
N GLY A 81 -15.25 0.99 -16.99
CA GLY A 81 -16.25 -0.07 -17.17
C GLY A 81 -15.94 -1.30 -16.31
N ARG A 82 -16.95 -2.13 -16.05
CA ARG A 82 -16.77 -3.41 -15.34
C ARG A 82 -16.23 -4.48 -16.28
N PHE A 83 -15.29 -5.28 -15.80
CA PHE A 83 -14.80 -6.46 -16.52
C PHE A 83 -14.66 -7.66 -15.60
N GLY A 84 -14.99 -8.84 -16.14
CA GLY A 84 -14.76 -10.13 -15.49
C GLY A 84 -15.39 -10.31 -14.10
N GLY A 85 -16.35 -9.47 -13.71
CA GLY A 85 -16.93 -9.46 -12.36
C GLY A 85 -15.97 -9.09 -11.23
N ARG A 86 -14.78 -8.53 -11.55
CA ARG A 86 -13.68 -8.37 -10.58
C ARG A 86 -12.92 -7.07 -10.63
N GLU A 87 -13.03 -6.34 -11.73
CA GLU A 87 -12.31 -5.09 -11.91
C GLU A 87 -13.18 -4.02 -12.56
N PHE A 88 -12.82 -2.78 -12.27
CA PHE A 88 -13.16 -1.63 -13.08
C PHE A 88 -11.92 -1.20 -13.83
N TYR A 89 -12.02 -0.98 -15.14
CA TYR A 89 -10.87 -0.52 -15.93
C TYR A 89 -11.28 0.56 -16.93
N GLY A 90 -10.34 1.43 -17.29
CA GLY A 90 -10.56 2.50 -18.24
C GLY A 90 -9.25 3.01 -18.83
N SER A 91 -9.33 3.68 -19.98
CA SER A 91 -8.17 4.29 -20.60
C SER A 91 -7.66 5.45 -19.75
N MET A 92 -6.36 5.44 -19.48
CA MET A 92 -5.71 6.53 -18.74
C MET A 92 -5.53 7.73 -19.67
N PRO A 93 -5.84 8.96 -19.25
CA PRO A 93 -5.43 10.14 -20.00
C PRO A 93 -3.93 10.39 -19.79
N GLY A 94 -3.26 10.91 -20.81
CA GLY A 94 -1.83 11.23 -20.76
C GLY A 94 -0.96 10.22 -21.49
N LYS A 95 0.33 10.15 -21.12
CA LYS A 95 1.29 9.19 -21.65
C LYS A 95 2.25 8.80 -20.54
N MET A 96 2.53 7.51 -20.41
CA MET A 96 3.52 6.99 -19.48
C MET A 96 4.37 5.97 -20.20
N LYS A 97 5.69 6.15 -20.15
CA LYS A 97 6.65 5.15 -20.61
C LYS A 97 6.95 4.23 -19.44
N VAL A 98 6.62 2.96 -19.59
CA VAL A 98 6.86 1.93 -18.57
C VAL A 98 7.78 0.88 -19.16
N SER A 99 8.75 0.43 -18.36
CA SER A 99 9.71 -0.60 -18.73
C SER A 99 9.61 -1.86 -17.86
N SER A 100 8.81 -1.82 -16.79
CA SER A 100 8.60 -2.98 -15.92
C SER A 100 7.79 -4.07 -16.62
N GLU A 101 8.14 -5.34 -16.38
CA GLU A 101 7.29 -6.47 -16.71
C GLU A 101 6.00 -6.41 -15.88
N GLY A 102 4.86 -6.62 -16.52
CA GLY A 102 3.56 -6.66 -15.84
C GLY A 102 3.45 -7.89 -14.94
N GLN A 103 2.56 -7.81 -13.95
CA GLN A 103 2.15 -8.96 -13.15
C GLN A 103 0.74 -9.41 -13.54
N TYR A 104 0.45 -10.69 -13.32
CA TYR A 104 -0.85 -11.28 -13.66
C TYR A 104 -1.78 -11.44 -12.45
N THR A 105 -1.25 -11.33 -11.23
CA THR A 105 -2.03 -11.52 -10.00
C THR A 105 -2.14 -10.22 -9.23
N PHE A 106 -3.37 -9.90 -8.82
CA PHE A 106 -3.71 -8.66 -8.13
C PHE A 106 -4.65 -8.99 -6.98
N LYS A 107 -4.37 -8.43 -5.79
CA LYS A 107 -5.26 -8.55 -4.62
C LYS A 107 -6.43 -7.59 -4.72
N ASP A 108 -7.48 -7.84 -3.97
CA ASP A 108 -8.60 -6.88 -3.84
C ASP A 108 -8.09 -5.56 -3.26
N GLY A 109 -8.58 -4.45 -3.81
CA GLY A 109 -8.09 -3.11 -3.52
C GLY A 109 -6.87 -2.68 -4.33
N THR A 110 -6.32 -3.54 -5.20
CA THR A 110 -5.17 -3.16 -6.04
C THR A 110 -5.58 -2.20 -7.14
N LEU A 111 -4.88 -1.07 -7.23
CA LEU A 111 -4.87 -0.18 -8.38
C LEU A 111 -3.64 -0.50 -9.24
N THR A 112 -3.83 -0.74 -10.54
CA THR A 112 -2.74 -1.04 -11.47
C THR A 112 -2.81 -0.19 -12.72
N TYR A 113 -1.69 -0.08 -13.42
CA TYR A 113 -1.57 0.49 -14.76
C TYR A 113 -1.03 -0.56 -15.72
N CYS A 114 -1.73 -0.78 -16.83
CA CYS A 114 -1.31 -1.66 -17.91
C CYS A 114 -0.72 -0.84 -19.08
N PRO A 115 0.58 -0.99 -19.39
CA PRO A 115 1.19 -0.24 -20.49
C PRO A 115 0.73 -0.68 -21.87
N THR A 116 0.32 -1.95 -22.05
CA THR A 116 -0.03 -2.53 -23.35
C THR A 116 -1.19 -1.82 -24.03
N ASN A 117 -2.20 -1.43 -23.27
CA ASN A 117 -3.42 -0.78 -23.78
C ASN A 117 -3.65 0.60 -23.13
N HIS A 118 -2.68 1.09 -22.36
CA HIS A 118 -2.76 2.36 -21.64
C HIS A 118 -4.02 2.47 -20.76
N THR A 119 -4.23 1.47 -19.91
CA THR A 119 -5.39 1.43 -19.01
C THR A 119 -4.99 1.44 -17.54
N VAL A 120 -5.88 1.95 -16.71
CA VAL A 120 -5.84 1.81 -15.25
C VAL A 120 -6.96 0.87 -14.85
N ALA A 121 -6.67 -0.07 -13.95
CA ALA A 121 -7.65 -0.99 -13.41
C ALA A 121 -7.64 -0.99 -11.88
N PHE A 122 -8.84 -1.12 -11.29
CA PHE A 122 -9.05 -1.29 -9.86
C PHE A 122 -9.75 -2.63 -9.60
N PHE A 123 -9.07 -3.53 -8.89
CA PHE A 123 -9.58 -4.86 -8.55
C PHE A 123 -10.38 -4.81 -7.24
N TYR A 124 -11.60 -5.36 -7.26
CA TYR A 124 -12.49 -5.37 -6.09
C TYR A 124 -12.98 -6.77 -5.68
N ALA A 125 -12.64 -7.80 -6.46
CA ALA A 125 -12.95 -9.19 -6.10
C ALA A 125 -11.91 -10.14 -6.69
N GLN A 126 -11.63 -11.23 -5.98
CA GLN A 126 -10.92 -12.38 -6.54
C GLN A 126 -11.89 -13.28 -7.31
N THR A 127 -11.42 -13.91 -8.38
CA THR A 127 -12.19 -14.92 -9.12
C THR A 127 -11.35 -16.18 -9.27
N SER A 128 -11.99 -17.30 -9.60
CA SER A 128 -11.29 -18.58 -9.81
C SER A 128 -10.35 -18.59 -11.03
N ARG A 129 -10.38 -17.53 -11.85
CA ARG A 129 -9.48 -17.33 -13.00
C ARG A 129 -8.86 -15.93 -12.90
N PRO A 130 -7.91 -15.74 -11.98
CA PRO A 130 -7.29 -14.45 -11.70
C PRO A 130 -6.36 -13.97 -12.81
#